data_AF-A0A7S1QGE0-F1
#
_entry.id   AF-A0A7S1QGE0-F1
#
_cell.length_a   1.000
_cell.length_b   1.000
_cell.length_c   1.000
_cell.angle_alpha   90.00
_cell.angle_beta   90.00
_cell.angle_gamma   90.00
#
_symmetry.space_group_name_H-M   'P 1'
#
loop_
_entity.id
_entity.type
_entity.pdbx_description
1 polymer ?
#
loop_
_entity_poly.entity_id
_entity_poly.type
_entity_poly.pdbx_seq_one_letter_code
_entity_poly.pdbx_strand_id
1 'polypeptide(L)'
;DDGSPALTAASQACNHLSRYYLSSFSSSQLVPYVKDLCVFIVRAFLSGAALVKPCTEQVRNALAQDMSTVETMLSALDADFGVHVRHEAAVLREFKKLMFAQSLESLDFEELPNVLPLHLLLAYLVHQLPAEVPSLPVFCGQSPGAYREATVMPLWDEDPKVLAAFKAKIADLSDRHHFDPTASPVMAFILAQTA
;
A
#
# COMPACT_ATOMS: atom_id res chain seq x y z
N ASP A 1 22.07 -0.84 -1.43
CA ASP A 1 21.57 -0.09 -2.60
C ASP A 1 20.26 0.57 -2.27
N ASP A 2 20.37 1.80 -1.80
CA ASP A 2 19.24 2.60 -1.33
C ASP A 2 18.21 2.78 -2.44
N GLY A 3 16.93 2.55 -2.16
CA GLY A 3 15.81 2.72 -3.11
C GLY A 3 15.60 4.15 -3.62
N SER A 4 16.51 5.08 -3.30
CA SER A 4 16.56 6.47 -3.74
C SER A 4 16.47 6.64 -5.27
N PRO A 5 17.13 5.82 -6.11
CA PRO A 5 16.98 5.90 -7.56
C PRO A 5 15.59 5.49 -8.03
N ALA A 6 14.94 4.52 -7.36
CA ALA A 6 13.60 4.07 -7.70
C ALA A 6 12.51 5.09 -7.30
N LEU A 7 12.68 5.73 -6.14
CA LEU A 7 11.85 6.88 -5.70
C LEU A 7 12.02 8.08 -6.63
N THR A 8 13.26 8.37 -7.03
CA THR A 8 13.56 9.45 -7.97
C THR A 8 13.02 9.15 -9.36
N ALA A 9 13.11 7.90 -9.83
CA ALA A 9 12.53 7.47 -11.10
C ALA A 9 11.00 7.52 -11.09
N ALA A 10 10.36 7.13 -9.99
CA ALA A 10 8.92 7.28 -9.81
C ALA A 10 8.50 8.76 -9.79
N SER A 11 9.26 9.62 -9.11
CA SER A 11 9.04 11.07 -9.08
C SER A 11 9.23 11.72 -10.46
N GLN A 12 10.25 11.29 -11.22
CA GLN A 12 10.50 11.76 -12.59
C GLN A 12 9.44 11.25 -13.57
N ALA A 13 9.00 9.99 -13.44
CA ALA A 13 7.89 9.43 -14.21
C ALA A 13 6.58 10.15 -13.90
N CYS A 14 6.30 10.45 -12.63
CA CYS A 14 5.15 11.26 -12.21
C CYS A 14 5.24 12.69 -12.75
N ASN A 15 6.43 13.31 -12.78
CA ASN A 15 6.64 14.63 -13.39
C ASN A 15 6.44 14.61 -14.91
N HIS A 16 6.94 13.59 -15.61
CA HIS A 16 6.74 13.43 -17.05
C HIS A 16 5.26 13.16 -17.39
N LEU A 17 4.60 12.28 -16.63
CA LEU A 17 3.17 12.05 -16.71
C LEU A 17 2.41 13.36 -16.44
N SER A 18 2.76 14.12 -15.40
CA SER A 18 2.11 15.39 -15.07
C SER A 18 2.17 16.39 -16.23
N ARG A 19 3.32 16.54 -16.91
CA ARG A 19 3.48 17.47 -18.05
C ARG A 19 2.70 17.02 -19.29
N TYR A 20 2.69 15.73 -19.58
CA TYR A 20 1.96 15.18 -20.72
C TYR A 20 0.44 15.23 -20.48
N TYR A 21 -0.01 14.84 -19.28
CA TYR A 21 -1.41 14.91 -18.85
C TYR A 21 -1.90 16.37 -18.75
N LEU A 22 -1.12 17.31 -18.18
CA LEU A 22 -1.50 18.73 -18.12
C LEU A 22 -1.69 19.36 -19.50
N SER A 23 -0.91 18.96 -20.51
CA SER A 23 -1.15 19.41 -21.89
C SER A 23 -2.50 18.91 -22.44
N SER A 24 -2.90 17.70 -22.06
CA SER A 24 -4.18 17.07 -22.43
C SER A 24 -5.37 17.52 -21.55
N PHE A 25 -5.14 18.11 -20.38
CA PHE A 25 -6.16 18.81 -19.59
C PHE A 25 -6.58 20.12 -20.25
N SER A 26 -5.68 20.80 -20.96
CA SER A 26 -6.00 22.05 -21.69
C SER A 26 -7.01 21.84 -22.84
N SER A 27 -7.17 20.62 -23.32
CA SER A 27 -8.15 20.25 -24.36
C SER A 27 -9.46 19.68 -23.81
N SER A 28 -9.66 19.64 -22.48
CA SER A 28 -10.84 19.07 -21.78
C SER A 28 -11.10 17.57 -22.02
N GLN A 29 -10.28 16.88 -22.82
CA GLN A 29 -10.52 15.47 -23.20
C GLN A 29 -10.29 14.48 -22.06
N LEU A 30 -9.51 14.86 -21.04
CA LEU A 30 -9.18 13.99 -19.91
C LEU A 30 -10.08 14.18 -18.68
N VAL A 31 -10.96 15.19 -18.68
CA VAL A 31 -11.89 15.45 -17.57
C VAL A 31 -12.71 14.21 -17.17
N PRO A 32 -13.23 13.38 -18.10
CA PRO A 32 -13.96 12.17 -17.74
C PRO A 32 -13.12 11.12 -16.99
N TYR A 33 -11.79 11.13 -17.14
CA TYR A 33 -10.88 10.13 -16.58
C TYR A 33 -10.20 10.58 -15.28
N VAL A 34 -10.50 11.80 -14.79
CA VAL A 34 -9.90 12.36 -13.57
C VAL A 34 -10.09 11.43 -12.37
N LYS A 35 -11.30 10.88 -12.22
CA LYS A 35 -11.62 9.93 -11.16
C LYS A 35 -10.74 8.69 -11.23
N ASP A 36 -10.63 8.07 -12.40
CA ASP A 36 -9.83 6.85 -12.61
C ASP A 36 -8.35 7.11 -12.36
N LEU A 37 -7.84 8.26 -12.79
CA LEU A 37 -6.48 8.71 -12.50
C LEU A 37 -6.24 8.88 -10.99
N CYS A 38 -7.18 9.50 -10.28
CA CYS A 38 -7.10 9.66 -8.82
C CYS A 38 -7.06 8.30 -8.10
N VAL A 39 -7.94 7.37 -8.48
CA VAL A 39 -7.96 6.00 -7.95
C VAL A 39 -6.62 5.32 -8.22
N PHE A 40 -6.13 5.38 -9.46
CA PHE A 40 -4.86 4.77 -9.84
C PHE A 40 -3.68 5.30 -9.01
N ILE A 41 -3.56 6.63 -8.86
CA ILE A 41 -2.47 7.24 -8.10
C ILE A 41 -2.49 6.78 -6.64
N VAL A 42 -3.65 6.78 -5.98
CA VAL A 42 -3.76 6.34 -4.58
C VAL A 42 -3.36 4.88 -4.44
N ARG A 43 -3.93 3.99 -5.28
CA ARG A 43 -3.65 2.55 -5.22
C ARG A 43 -2.18 2.26 -5.49
N ALA A 44 -1.60 2.85 -6.55
CA ALA A 44 -0.20 2.66 -6.91
C ALA A 44 0.76 3.14 -5.80
N PHE A 45 0.44 4.28 -5.16
CA PHE A 45 1.22 4.78 -4.04
C PHE A 45 1.15 3.83 -2.83
N LEU A 46 -0.05 3.47 -2.38
CA LEU A 46 -0.25 2.60 -1.21
C LEU A 46 0.40 1.24 -1.38
N SER A 47 0.29 0.66 -2.58
CA SER A 47 1.03 -0.54 -2.97
C SER A 47 2.54 -0.39 -2.88
N GLY A 48 3.08 0.73 -3.36
CA GLY A 48 4.50 0.99 -3.29
C GLY A 48 4.97 1.12 -1.84
N ALA A 49 4.20 1.84 -1.02
CA ALA A 49 4.47 2.09 0.39
C ALA A 49 4.45 0.80 1.22
N ALA A 50 3.47 -0.08 0.99
CA ALA A 50 3.34 -1.37 1.68
C ALA A 50 4.51 -2.34 1.41
N LEU A 51 5.37 -2.06 0.43
CA LEU A 51 6.51 -2.91 0.05
C LEU A 51 7.85 -2.43 0.59
N VAL A 52 7.90 -1.32 1.30
CA VAL A 52 9.16 -0.79 1.84
C VAL A 52 9.51 -1.50 3.14
N LYS A 53 10.61 -2.27 3.15
CA LYS A 53 11.22 -2.88 4.35
C LYS A 53 12.72 -2.56 4.39
N PRO A 54 13.31 -2.21 5.55
CA PRO A 54 12.66 -2.01 6.85
C PRO A 54 11.79 -0.75 6.89
N CYS A 55 10.64 -0.83 7.58
CA CYS A 55 9.76 0.32 7.81
C CYS A 55 10.27 1.13 9.02
N THR A 56 11.48 1.70 8.88
CA THR A 56 12.11 2.51 9.94
C THR A 56 11.31 3.79 10.19
N GLU A 57 11.55 4.45 11.32
CA GLU A 57 10.92 5.74 11.63
C GLU A 57 11.17 6.78 10.52
N GLN A 58 12.37 6.81 9.95
CA GLN A 58 12.71 7.69 8.83
C GLN A 58 11.86 7.38 7.58
N VAL A 59 11.69 6.10 7.25
CA VAL A 59 10.83 5.67 6.12
C VAL A 59 9.37 6.01 6.40
N ARG A 60 8.89 5.79 7.63
CA ARG A 60 7.51 6.17 8.02
C ARG A 60 7.27 7.66 7.84
N ASN A 61 8.22 8.49 8.28
CA ASN A 61 8.14 9.94 8.14
C ASN A 61 8.16 10.39 6.66
N ALA A 62 8.99 9.75 5.82
CA ALA A 62 9.01 10.02 4.38
C ALA A 62 7.69 9.63 3.71
N LEU A 63 7.19 8.41 3.96
CA LEU A 63 5.91 7.93 3.43
C LEU A 63 4.74 8.82 3.88
N ALA A 64 4.74 9.30 5.11
CA ALA A 64 3.76 10.23 5.63
C ALA A 64 3.75 11.58 4.90
N GLN A 65 4.94 12.10 4.59
CA GLN A 65 5.08 13.32 3.80
C GLN A 65 4.60 13.11 2.37
N ASP A 66 4.95 11.98 1.75
CA ASP A 66 4.51 11.63 0.41
C ASP A 66 2.99 11.45 0.35
N MET A 67 2.37 10.76 1.32
CA MET A 67 0.90 10.65 1.43
C MET A 67 0.22 12.01 1.47
N SER A 68 0.75 12.93 2.29
CA SER A 68 0.18 14.28 2.43
C SER A 68 0.35 15.08 1.13
N THR A 69 1.45 14.86 0.41
CA THR A 69 1.70 15.46 -0.91
C THR A 69 0.74 14.92 -1.96
N VAL A 70 0.54 13.59 -2.01
CA VAL A 70 -0.41 12.94 -2.91
C VAL A 70 -1.83 13.44 -2.65
N GLU A 71 -2.28 13.45 -1.40
CA GLU A 71 -3.60 13.93 -1.02
C GLU A 71 -3.82 15.41 -1.43
N THR A 72 -2.81 16.25 -1.23
CA THR A 72 -2.85 17.67 -1.66
C THR A 72 -2.90 17.81 -3.18
N MET A 73 -2.06 17.06 -3.91
CA MET A 73 -2.05 17.07 -5.38
C MET A 73 -3.39 16.62 -5.97
N LEU A 74 -3.97 15.55 -5.44
CA LEU A 74 -5.26 15.02 -5.92
C LEU A 74 -6.41 15.98 -5.62
N SER A 75 -6.41 16.61 -4.44
CA SER A 75 -7.41 17.64 -4.09
C SER A 75 -7.32 18.90 -4.96
N ALA A 76 -6.14 19.20 -5.53
CA ALA A 76 -5.97 20.28 -6.49
C ALA A 76 -6.41 19.90 -7.92
N LEU A 77 -6.37 18.60 -8.26
CA LEU A 77 -6.84 18.07 -9.55
C LEU A 77 -8.36 17.91 -9.60
N ASP A 78 -8.98 17.54 -8.47
CA ASP A 78 -10.42 17.41 -8.30
C ASP A 78 -10.84 17.99 -6.94
N ALA A 79 -11.56 19.12 -6.95
CA ALA A 79 -12.07 19.75 -5.73
C ALA A 79 -13.07 18.85 -4.97
N ASP A 80 -13.69 17.91 -5.69
CA ASP A 80 -14.61 16.92 -5.14
C ASP A 80 -13.92 15.54 -4.95
N PHE A 81 -12.59 15.48 -4.98
CA PHE A 81 -11.80 14.25 -4.82
C PHE A 81 -12.33 13.35 -3.69
N GLY A 82 -12.51 13.92 -2.50
CA GLY A 82 -13.01 13.18 -1.34
C GLY A 82 -14.42 12.62 -1.53
N VAL A 83 -15.26 13.25 -2.36
CA VAL A 83 -16.65 12.83 -2.65
C VAL A 83 -16.68 11.77 -3.75
N HIS A 84 -15.87 11.93 -4.80
CA HIS A 84 -15.84 11.05 -5.98
C HIS A 84 -15.06 9.75 -5.76
N VAL A 85 -14.01 9.76 -4.94
CA VAL A 85 -13.20 8.59 -4.61
C VAL A 85 -13.24 8.28 -3.11
N ARG A 86 -14.42 8.43 -2.49
CA ARG A 86 -14.66 8.21 -1.05
C ARG A 86 -13.99 6.98 -0.47
N HIS A 87 -14.05 5.85 -1.19
CA HIS A 87 -13.41 4.61 -0.77
C HIS A 87 -11.89 4.78 -0.69
N GLU A 88 -11.22 5.20 -1.77
CA GLU A 88 -9.76 5.33 -1.77
C GLU A 88 -9.23 6.42 -0.83
N ALA A 89 -9.98 7.51 -0.68
CA ALA A 89 -9.67 8.52 0.33
C ALA A 89 -9.83 7.98 1.77
N ALA A 90 -10.75 7.05 2.01
CA ALA A 90 -10.85 6.37 3.31
C ALA A 90 -9.69 5.40 3.52
N VAL A 91 -9.37 4.57 2.52
CA VAL A 91 -8.24 3.63 2.53
C VAL A 91 -6.92 4.37 2.83
N LEU A 92 -6.66 5.47 2.12
CA LEU A 92 -5.47 6.30 2.33
C LEU A 92 -5.40 6.87 3.75
N ARG A 93 -6.52 7.34 4.30
CA ARG A 93 -6.59 7.88 5.67
C ARG A 93 -6.38 6.80 6.73
N GLU A 94 -6.98 5.62 6.59
CA GLU A 94 -6.75 4.53 7.54
C GLU A 94 -5.31 4.01 7.47
N PHE A 95 -4.74 3.88 6.26
CA PHE A 95 -3.34 3.49 6.11
C PHE A 95 -2.39 4.52 6.76
N LYS A 96 -2.70 5.81 6.64
CA LYS A 96 -1.99 6.88 7.36
C LYS A 96 -2.08 6.70 8.87
N LYS A 97 -3.25 6.39 9.44
CA LYS A 97 -3.39 6.11 10.88
C LYS A 97 -2.54 4.92 11.32
N LEU A 98 -2.53 3.83 10.55
CA LEU A 98 -1.67 2.66 10.85
C LEU A 98 -0.21 3.06 10.96
N MET A 99 0.29 3.83 9.99
CA MET A 99 1.68 4.30 9.96
C MET A 99 2.08 5.16 11.16
N PHE A 100 1.13 5.87 11.76
CA PHE A 100 1.34 6.78 12.89
C PHE A 100 0.89 6.22 14.24
N ALA A 101 0.36 4.99 14.29
CA ALA A 101 -0.04 4.37 15.53
C ALA A 101 1.17 4.26 16.47
N GLN A 102 1.01 4.68 17.73
CA GLN A 102 2.07 4.59 18.73
C GLN A 102 2.44 3.13 19.01
N SER A 103 1.46 2.23 18.90
CA SER A 103 1.61 0.78 19.02
C SER A 103 0.51 0.11 18.20
N LEU A 104 0.83 -1.01 17.55
CA LEU A 104 -0.12 -1.77 16.74
C LEU A 104 -1.20 -2.42 17.60
N GLU A 105 -0.86 -2.75 18.84
CA GLU A 105 -1.75 -3.34 19.83
C GLU A 105 -2.92 -2.41 20.22
N SER A 106 -2.81 -1.11 19.93
CA SER A 106 -3.87 -0.12 20.17
C SER A 106 -4.89 0.00 19.03
N LEU A 107 -4.66 -0.71 17.91
CA LEU A 107 -5.54 -0.68 16.74
C LEU A 107 -6.68 -1.69 16.87
N ASP A 108 -7.87 -1.30 16.41
CA ASP A 108 -8.99 -2.22 16.25
C ASP A 108 -8.86 -3.01 14.94
N PHE A 109 -8.28 -4.20 15.03
CA PHE A 109 -8.07 -5.07 13.88
C PHE A 109 -9.36 -5.66 13.29
N GLU A 110 -10.50 -5.61 13.98
CA GLU A 110 -11.76 -6.13 13.45
C GLU A 110 -12.39 -5.15 12.45
N GLU A 111 -12.23 -3.84 12.68
CA GLU A 111 -12.73 -2.81 11.76
C GLU A 111 -11.83 -2.63 10.53
N LEU A 112 -10.51 -2.82 10.68
CA LEU A 112 -9.54 -2.52 9.64
C LEU A 112 -9.75 -3.26 8.30
N PRO A 113 -10.08 -4.56 8.23
CA PRO A 113 -10.35 -5.26 6.97
C PRO A 113 -11.53 -4.70 6.17
N ASN A 114 -12.49 -4.07 6.85
CA ASN A 114 -13.67 -3.50 6.20
C ASN A 114 -13.37 -2.13 5.55
N VAL A 115 -12.22 -1.54 5.88
CA VAL A 115 -11.83 -0.21 5.39
C VAL A 115 -10.55 -0.24 4.58
N LEU A 116 -9.58 -1.07 4.97
CA LEU A 116 -8.32 -1.27 4.28
C LEU A 116 -8.35 -2.63 3.57
N PRO A 117 -8.08 -2.69 2.25
CA PRO A 117 -7.96 -3.95 1.53
C PRO A 117 -7.04 -4.92 2.26
N LEU A 118 -7.53 -6.15 2.46
CA LEU A 118 -6.89 -7.13 3.32
C LEU A 118 -5.41 -7.37 2.96
N HIS A 119 -5.07 -7.32 1.67
CA HIS A 119 -3.69 -7.50 1.22
C HIS A 119 -2.74 -6.38 1.69
N LEU A 120 -3.20 -5.12 1.71
CA LEU A 120 -2.40 -3.99 2.23
C LEU A 120 -2.22 -4.11 3.74
N LEU A 121 -3.29 -4.51 4.45
CA LEU A 121 -3.24 -4.72 5.89
C LEU A 121 -2.23 -5.81 6.23
N LEU A 122 -2.39 -7.00 5.63
CA LEU A 122 -1.51 -8.13 5.85
C LEU A 122 -0.07 -7.80 5.45
N ALA A 123 0.15 -7.11 4.33
CA ALA A 123 1.47 -6.67 3.93
C ALA A 123 2.11 -5.72 4.96
N TYR A 124 1.37 -4.72 5.40
CA TYR A 124 1.84 -3.80 6.42
C TYR A 124 2.21 -4.52 7.72
N LEU A 125 1.36 -5.42 8.21
CA LEU A 125 1.61 -6.16 9.44
C LEU A 125 2.81 -7.12 9.32
N VAL A 126 3.00 -7.77 8.16
CA VAL A 126 4.21 -8.57 7.87
C VAL A 126 5.47 -7.70 7.88
N HIS A 127 5.37 -6.43 7.46
CA HIS A 127 6.51 -5.51 7.48
C HIS A 127 6.91 -5.04 8.89
N GLN A 128 6.02 -5.21 9.88
CA GLN A 128 6.31 -4.92 11.30
C GLN A 128 7.07 -6.06 11.98
N LEU A 129 7.16 -7.22 11.33
CA LEU A 129 7.97 -8.34 11.81
C LEU A 129 9.46 -8.03 11.79
N PRO A 130 10.28 -8.77 12.57
CA PRO A 130 11.73 -8.61 12.63
C PRO A 130 12.41 -8.51 11.25
N ALA A 131 13.55 -7.83 11.21
CA ALA A 131 14.26 -7.50 9.96
C ALA A 131 14.74 -8.74 9.17
N GLU A 132 14.94 -9.87 9.84
CA GLU A 132 15.32 -11.16 9.24
C GLU A 132 14.22 -11.76 8.36
N VAL A 133 12.97 -11.36 8.56
CA VAL A 133 11.86 -11.77 7.71
C VAL A 133 11.96 -11.03 6.36
N PRO A 134 12.04 -11.73 5.23
CA PRO A 134 12.21 -11.10 3.92
C PRO A 134 11.03 -10.18 3.57
N SER A 135 11.26 -9.19 2.71
CA SER A 135 10.17 -8.39 2.14
C SER A 135 9.27 -9.27 1.26
N LEU A 136 8.01 -8.87 1.08
CA LEU A 136 7.06 -9.66 0.29
C LEU A 136 7.51 -9.97 -1.15
N PRO A 137 8.13 -9.05 -1.92
CA PRO A 137 8.66 -9.39 -3.24
C PRO A 137 9.71 -10.51 -3.18
N VAL A 138 10.64 -10.42 -2.21
CA VAL A 138 11.69 -11.41 -2.01
C VAL A 138 11.09 -12.75 -1.57
N PHE A 139 10.12 -12.72 -0.65
CA PHE A 139 9.36 -13.90 -0.23
C PHE A 139 8.58 -14.54 -1.39
N CYS A 140 8.09 -13.72 -2.33
CA CYS A 140 7.44 -14.18 -3.54
C CYS A 140 8.42 -14.64 -4.63
N GLY A 141 9.74 -14.53 -4.43
CA GLY A 141 10.74 -14.86 -5.45
C GLY A 141 10.69 -13.93 -6.66
N GLN A 142 10.22 -12.69 -6.47
CA GLN A 142 9.99 -11.71 -7.52
C GLN A 142 10.84 -10.45 -7.30
N SER A 143 11.18 -9.78 -8.39
CA SER A 143 11.69 -8.41 -8.30
C SER A 143 10.58 -7.46 -7.84
N PRO A 144 10.91 -6.30 -7.22
CA PRO A 144 9.89 -5.33 -6.80
C PRO A 144 8.98 -4.86 -7.93
N GLY A 145 9.51 -4.72 -9.15
CA GLY A 145 8.72 -4.36 -10.35
C GLY A 145 7.75 -5.48 -10.75
N ALA A 146 8.24 -6.72 -10.84
CA ALA A 146 7.41 -7.87 -11.20
C ALA A 146 6.30 -8.12 -10.16
N TYR A 147 6.60 -7.93 -8.88
CA TYR A 147 5.61 -8.06 -7.80
C TYR A 147 4.50 -7.00 -7.90
N ARG A 148 4.84 -5.75 -8.21
CA ARG A 148 3.85 -4.67 -8.39
C ARG A 148 2.88 -4.96 -9.54
N GLU A 149 3.39 -5.42 -10.68
CA GLU A 149 2.54 -5.66 -11.85
C GLU A 149 1.76 -6.97 -11.76
N ALA A 150 2.42 -8.08 -11.38
CA ALA A 150 1.85 -9.41 -11.44
C ALA A 150 1.10 -9.85 -10.17
N THR A 151 1.24 -9.11 -9.06
CA THR A 151 0.64 -9.52 -7.77
C THR A 151 -0.16 -8.39 -7.14
N VAL A 152 0.38 -7.18 -7.06
CA VAL A 152 -0.31 -6.08 -6.38
C VAL A 152 -1.56 -5.61 -7.14
N MET A 153 -1.49 -5.43 -8.46
CA MET A 153 -2.68 -4.99 -9.22
C MET A 153 -3.85 -6.00 -9.11
N PRO A 154 -3.64 -7.32 -9.32
CA PRO A 154 -4.71 -8.29 -9.09
C PRO A 154 -5.23 -8.35 -7.64
N LEU A 155 -4.38 -8.06 -6.65
CA LEU A 155 -4.80 -8.00 -5.24
C LEU A 155 -5.68 -6.77 -4.93
N TRP A 156 -5.51 -5.66 -5.65
CA TRP A 156 -6.40 -4.50 -5.58
C TRP A 156 -7.76 -4.74 -6.19
N ASP A 157 -7.81 -5.59 -7.22
CA ASP A 157 -9.06 -6.04 -7.82
C ASP A 157 -9.69 -7.19 -7.03
N GLU A 158 -9.12 -7.52 -5.86
CA GLU A 158 -9.53 -8.60 -4.96
C GLU A 158 -9.67 -9.95 -5.68
N ASP A 159 -8.78 -10.25 -6.64
CA ASP A 159 -8.79 -11.54 -7.32
C ASP A 159 -8.67 -12.66 -6.28
N PRO A 160 -9.68 -13.53 -6.16
CA PRO A 160 -9.75 -14.52 -5.09
C PRO A 160 -8.62 -15.55 -5.18
N LYS A 161 -8.11 -15.85 -6.39
CA LYS A 161 -7.00 -16.79 -6.58
C LYS A 161 -5.69 -16.17 -6.12
N VAL A 162 -5.44 -14.90 -6.47
CA VAL A 162 -4.23 -14.20 -6.06
C VAL A 162 -4.24 -13.92 -4.56
N LEU A 163 -5.39 -13.53 -4.01
CA LEU A 163 -5.57 -13.33 -2.57
C LEU A 163 -5.35 -14.63 -1.79
N ALA A 164 -5.92 -15.75 -2.23
CA ALA A 164 -5.69 -17.05 -1.60
C ALA A 164 -4.20 -17.46 -1.64
N ALA A 165 -3.54 -17.27 -2.79
CA ALA A 165 -2.11 -17.54 -2.92
C ALA A 165 -1.26 -16.64 -2.01
N PHE A 166 -1.65 -15.38 -1.85
CA PHE A 166 -0.99 -14.43 -0.96
C PHE A 166 -1.17 -14.81 0.52
N LYS A 167 -2.37 -15.18 0.94
CA LYS A 167 -2.65 -15.68 2.31
C LYS A 167 -1.85 -16.94 2.63
N ALA A 168 -1.83 -17.91 1.72
CA ALA A 168 -1.06 -19.16 1.89
C ALA A 168 0.44 -18.89 2.05
N LYS A 169 0.95 -17.91 1.31
CA LYS A 169 2.33 -17.42 1.41
C LYS A 169 2.62 -16.83 2.80
N ILE A 170 1.72 -16.02 3.35
CA ILE A 170 1.88 -15.47 4.70
C ILE A 170 1.77 -16.55 5.78
N ALA A 171 0.90 -17.55 5.60
CA ALA A 171 0.82 -18.69 6.51
C ALA A 171 2.16 -19.46 6.57
N ASP A 172 2.77 -19.75 5.41
CA ASP A 172 4.09 -20.41 5.32
C ASP A 172 5.21 -19.58 5.98
N LEU A 173 5.12 -18.25 5.94
CA LEU A 173 6.03 -17.37 6.69
C LEU A 173 5.93 -17.63 8.20
N SER A 174 4.71 -17.78 8.72
CA SER A 174 4.48 -18.06 10.14
C SER A 174 5.04 -19.41 10.56
N ASP A 175 4.84 -20.43 9.73
CA ASP A 175 5.32 -21.78 10.02
C ASP A 175 6.86 -21.85 10.05
N ARG A 176 7.54 -21.16 9.12
CA ARG A 176 9.01 -21.15 9.02
C ARG A 176 9.71 -20.40 10.13
N HIS A 177 9.10 -19.33 10.62
CA HIS A 177 9.69 -18.46 11.64
C HIS A 177 9.14 -18.72 13.06
N HIS A 178 8.25 -19.71 13.22
CA HIS A 178 7.67 -20.13 14.50
C HIS A 178 7.11 -18.95 15.32
N PHE A 179 6.30 -18.08 14.68
CA PHE A 179 5.69 -16.97 15.40
C PHE A 179 4.72 -17.48 16.47
N ASP A 180 4.87 -16.98 17.70
CA ASP A 180 3.95 -17.29 18.79
C ASP A 180 2.72 -16.35 18.75
N PRO A 181 1.52 -16.85 18.39
CA PRO A 181 0.30 -16.03 18.38
C PRO A 181 -0.10 -15.52 19.76
N THR A 182 0.30 -16.20 20.84
CA THR A 182 -0.05 -15.80 22.21
C THR A 182 0.83 -14.66 22.72
N ALA A 183 1.97 -14.42 22.07
CA ALA A 183 2.90 -13.35 22.40
C ALA A 183 2.54 -12.00 21.75
N SER A 184 1.73 -11.98 20.68
CA SER A 184 1.36 -10.76 19.97
C SER A 184 -0.04 -10.80 19.33
N PRO A 185 -0.92 -9.82 19.62
CA PRO A 185 -2.21 -9.67 18.93
C PRO A 185 -2.08 -9.54 17.41
N VAL A 186 -0.98 -8.96 16.92
CA VAL A 186 -0.71 -8.84 15.48
C VAL A 186 -0.52 -10.21 14.85
N MET A 187 0.19 -11.12 15.53
CA MET A 187 0.41 -12.49 15.03
C MET A 187 -0.87 -13.31 15.08
N ALA A 188 -1.63 -13.21 16.17
CA ALA A 188 -2.94 -13.85 16.26
C ALA A 188 -3.87 -13.39 15.13
N PHE A 189 -3.88 -12.09 14.83
CA PHE A 189 -4.66 -11.54 13.73
C PHE A 189 -4.20 -12.05 12.36
N ILE A 190 -2.89 -11.97 12.06
CA ILE A 190 -2.36 -12.48 10.78
C ILE A 190 -2.77 -13.94 10.58
N LEU A 191 -2.57 -14.78 11.61
CA LEU A 191 -2.91 -16.21 11.54
C LEU A 191 -4.40 -16.44 11.30
N ALA A 192 -5.28 -15.72 12.00
CA ALA A 192 -6.73 -15.81 11.81
C ALA A 192 -7.18 -15.41 10.40
N GLN A 193 -6.48 -14.47 9.74
CA GLN A 193 -6.81 -14.02 8.39
C GLN A 193 -6.23 -14.92 7.28
N THR A 194 -5.26 -15.77 7.62
CA THR A 194 -4.58 -16.69 6.69
C THR A 194 -5.03 -18.14 6.78
N ALA A 195 -5.77 -18.51 7.83
CA ALA A 195 -6.46 -19.80 7.98
C ALA A 195 -7.66 -19.91 7.02
#